data_AF-A0A954FM91-F1
#
_entry.id   AF-A0A954FM91-F1
#
_cell.length_a   1.000
_cell.length_b   1.000
_cell.length_c   1.000
_cell.angle_alpha   90.00
_cell.angle_beta   90.00
_cell.angle_gamma   90.00
#
_symmetry.space_group_name_H-M   'P 1'
#
loop_
_entity.id
_entity.type
_entity.pdbx_description
1 polymer ?
#
loop_
_entity_poly.entity_id
_entity_poly.type
_entity_poly.pdbx_seq_one_letter_code
_entity_poly.pdbx_strand_id
1 'polypeptide(L)'
;MTRFESSIPLVLVLLFGAAEPSQAETQTEKGLTFAKAGKVELNLDLVTPRQGDSPIPAVMVVSGGGGSAGNSGQRLKTTEFHAQAGYVAVSIDYRLTTDHRFPENGRPVFC
;
A
#
# COMPACT_ATOMS: atom_id res chain seq x y z
N MET A 1 2.68 69.51 -10.83
CA MET A 1 1.30 69.22 -10.42
C MET A 1 0.79 68.08 -11.27
N THR A 2 0.53 66.91 -10.65
CA THR A 2 -0.44 65.82 -10.95
C THR A 2 0.15 64.40 -10.77
N ARG A 3 0.04 63.93 -9.51
CA ARG A 3 -0.22 62.57 -8.99
C ARG A 3 0.51 61.35 -9.59
N PHE A 4 1.51 60.88 -8.84
CA PHE A 4 2.05 59.52 -8.87
C PHE A 4 1.12 58.64 -8.02
N GLU A 5 0.15 57.99 -8.66
CA GLU A 5 -0.76 57.00 -8.07
C GLU A 5 -0.47 55.63 -8.69
N SER A 6 -0.13 54.65 -7.85
CA SER A 6 -0.45 53.20 -7.97
C SER A 6 0.58 52.44 -7.12
N SER A 7 0.39 52.26 -5.81
CA SER A 7 -0.68 51.53 -5.12
C SER A 7 -0.49 50.00 -5.15
N ILE A 8 0.04 49.54 -4.01
CA ILE A 8 -0.16 48.25 -3.34
C ILE A 8 0.80 47.10 -3.69
N PRO A 9 1.64 46.70 -2.71
CA PRO A 9 2.51 45.53 -2.77
C PRO A 9 1.70 44.29 -2.41
N LEU A 10 1.92 43.19 -3.12
CA LEU A 10 1.60 41.89 -2.56
C LEU A 10 2.52 40.88 -3.20
N VAL A 11 3.67 40.74 -2.57
CA VAL A 11 4.44 39.52 -2.49
C VAL A 11 3.44 38.42 -2.08
N LEU A 12 2.80 37.81 -3.08
CA LEU A 12 2.09 36.56 -2.93
C LEU A 12 3.21 35.54 -2.76
N VAL A 13 3.70 35.43 -1.52
CA VAL A 13 4.30 34.21 -1.00
C VAL A 13 3.23 33.17 -1.26
N LEU A 14 3.35 32.50 -2.41
CA LEU A 14 2.83 31.18 -2.61
C LEU A 14 3.51 30.38 -1.49
N LEU A 15 2.79 30.29 -0.37
CA LEU A 15 2.83 29.17 0.55
C LEU A 15 2.55 27.94 -0.32
N PHE A 16 3.55 27.53 -1.10
CA PHE A 16 3.78 26.14 -1.40
C PHE A 16 3.97 25.54 -0.03
N GLY A 17 2.85 25.09 0.55
CA GLY A 17 2.87 24.02 1.50
C GLY A 17 3.59 22.89 0.80
N ALA A 18 4.91 22.85 0.97
CA ALA A 18 5.62 21.61 1.00
C ALA A 18 4.96 20.85 2.14
N ALA A 19 3.89 20.12 1.82
CA ALA A 19 3.55 18.93 2.57
C ALA A 19 4.84 18.13 2.52
N GLU A 20 5.65 18.28 3.57
CA GLU A 20 6.82 17.45 3.71
C GLU A 20 6.32 16.02 3.54
N PRO A 21 7.02 15.17 2.77
CA PRO A 21 6.76 13.75 2.80
C PRO A 21 7.14 13.30 4.21
N SER A 22 6.22 13.51 5.15
CA SER A 22 6.26 12.94 6.47
C SER A 22 6.27 11.45 6.17
N GLN A 23 7.44 10.84 6.35
CA GLN A 23 7.59 9.40 6.37
C GLN A 23 6.60 8.92 7.41
N ALA A 24 5.39 8.55 6.96
CA ALA A 24 4.32 8.20 7.86
C ALA A 24 4.86 7.05 8.71
N GLU A 25 4.81 7.20 10.02
CA GLU A 25 5.22 6.11 10.90
C GLU A 25 4.32 4.92 10.57
N THR A 26 4.90 3.80 10.17
CA THR A 26 4.16 2.62 9.73
C THR A 26 4.09 1.59 10.84
N GLN A 27 2.98 0.86 10.90
CA GLN A 27 2.81 -0.32 11.74
C GLN A 27 2.72 -1.53 10.81
N THR A 28 3.51 -2.57 11.11
CA THR A 28 3.55 -3.80 10.34
C THR A 28 3.06 -4.96 11.18
N GLU A 29 2.01 -5.62 10.72
CA GLU A 29 1.48 -6.87 11.27
C GLU A 29 1.78 -7.99 10.27
N LYS A 30 2.54 -9.01 10.70
CA LYS A 30 3.00 -10.08 9.82
C LYS A 30 2.27 -11.40 10.10
N GLY A 31 2.11 -12.21 9.06
CA GLY A 31 1.63 -13.58 9.18
C GLY A 31 0.16 -13.71 9.60
N LEU A 32 -0.68 -12.75 9.24
CA LEU A 32 -2.12 -12.80 9.53
C LEU A 32 -2.80 -13.80 8.58
N THR A 33 -3.34 -14.89 9.11
CA THR A 33 -4.08 -15.85 8.29
C THR A 33 -5.43 -15.27 7.89
N PHE A 34 -5.65 -15.06 6.59
CA PHE A 34 -6.90 -14.49 6.07
C PHE A 34 -7.82 -15.52 5.41
N ALA A 35 -7.25 -16.63 4.93
CA ALA A 35 -8.03 -17.68 4.29
C ALA A 35 -7.40 -19.05 4.49
N LYS A 36 -8.24 -20.08 4.39
CA LYS A 36 -7.81 -21.48 4.28
C LYS A 36 -8.29 -22.05 2.95
N ALA A 37 -7.35 -22.49 2.12
CA ALA A 37 -7.61 -23.16 0.86
C ALA A 37 -7.34 -24.66 1.04
N GLY A 38 -8.33 -25.39 1.55
CA GLY A 38 -8.17 -26.79 1.92
C GLY A 38 -7.25 -26.92 3.15
N LYS A 39 -6.07 -27.52 2.97
CA LYS A 39 -5.06 -27.69 4.03
C LYS A 39 -4.02 -26.57 4.07
N VAL A 40 -4.06 -25.64 3.11
CA VAL A 40 -3.13 -24.52 3.01
C VAL A 40 -3.71 -23.31 3.72
N GLU A 41 -2.97 -22.76 4.67
CA GLU A 41 -3.26 -21.46 5.27
C GLU A 41 -2.62 -20.37 4.41
N LEU A 42 -3.42 -19.38 4.01
CA LEU A 42 -2.97 -18.22 3.27
C LEU A 42 -2.82 -17.07 4.24
N ASN A 43 -1.61 -16.54 4.33
CA ASN A 43 -1.29 -15.45 5.24
C ASN A 43 -1.14 -14.14 4.48
N LEU A 44 -1.22 -13.04 5.22
CA LEU A 44 -0.93 -11.70 4.72
C LEU A 44 -0.07 -10.94 5.71
N ASP A 45 0.69 -9.99 5.17
CA ASP A 45 1.40 -8.98 5.93
C ASP A 45 0.72 -7.63 5.68
N LEU A 46 0.17 -7.04 6.73
CA LEU A 46 -0.53 -5.75 6.72
C LEU A 46 0.45 -4.66 7.17
N VAL A 47 0.57 -3.60 6.38
CA VAL A 47 1.32 -2.40 6.74
C VAL A 47 0.39 -1.19 6.67
N THR A 48 0.16 -0.57 7.81
CA THR A 48 -0.74 0.59 7.94
C THR A 48 0.04 1.85 8.32
N PRO A 49 -0.32 3.03 7.80
CA PRO A 49 0.17 4.29 8.34
C PRO A 49 -0.47 4.52 9.72
N ARG A 50 0.31 5.02 10.68
CA ARG A 50 -0.15 5.27 12.07
C ARG A 50 -1.13 6.45 12.17
N GLN A 51 -1.16 7.33 11.19
CA GLN A 51 -2.07 8.49 11.14
C GLN A 51 -3.05 8.36 9.98
N GLY A 52 -4.33 8.62 10.26
CA GLY A 52 -5.38 8.72 9.25
C GLY A 52 -6.78 8.68 9.88
N ASP A 53 -7.39 9.86 10.02
CA ASP A 53 -8.73 10.03 10.61
C ASP A 53 -9.88 9.88 9.58
N SER A 54 -9.60 9.32 8.41
CA SER A 54 -10.50 9.25 7.25
C SER A 54 -10.27 7.94 6.47
N PRO A 55 -11.24 7.42 5.69
CA PRO A 55 -11.06 6.20 4.92
C PRO A 55 -9.84 6.29 3.99
N ILE A 56 -8.81 5.51 4.30
CA ILE A 56 -7.56 5.49 3.55
C ILE A 56 -7.67 4.45 2.43
N PRO A 57 -7.23 4.75 1.20
CA PRO A 57 -7.17 3.76 0.14
C PRO A 57 -6.24 2.59 0.50
N ALA A 58 -6.66 1.38 0.12
CA ALA A 58 -5.87 0.16 0.32
C ALA A 58 -5.18 -0.29 -0.98
N VAL A 59 -3.93 -0.74 -0.86
CA VAL A 59 -3.11 -1.29 -1.95
C VAL A 59 -2.79 -2.75 -1.62
N MET A 60 -3.25 -3.67 -2.46
CA MET A 60 -2.90 -5.08 -2.36
C MET A 60 -1.70 -5.39 -3.26
N VAL A 61 -0.69 -5.99 -2.66
CA VAL A 61 0.57 -6.34 -3.27
C VAL A 61 0.62 -7.86 -3.40
N VAL A 62 0.57 -8.34 -4.65
CA VAL A 62 0.69 -9.77 -4.95
C VAL A 62 2.13 -10.06 -5.35
N SER A 63 2.73 -11.06 -4.71
CA SER A 63 4.08 -11.52 -5.07
C SER A 63 4.12 -12.07 -6.49
N GLY A 64 5.13 -11.67 -7.27
CA GLY A 64 5.40 -12.29 -8.57
C GLY A 64 5.93 -13.72 -8.39
N GLY A 65 6.25 -14.39 -9.50
CA GLY A 65 6.77 -15.76 -9.48
C GLY A 65 6.00 -16.75 -10.35
N GLY A 66 5.01 -16.26 -11.12
CA GLY A 66 4.29 -17.04 -12.12
C GLY A 66 3.52 -18.22 -11.54
N GLY A 67 3.18 -18.15 -10.25
CA GLY A 67 2.56 -19.26 -9.53
C GLY A 67 3.52 -20.37 -9.12
N SER A 68 4.83 -20.28 -9.32
CA SER A 68 5.75 -21.36 -8.91
C SER A 68 6.56 -21.02 -7.67
N ALA A 69 6.55 -19.75 -7.26
CA ALA A 69 7.20 -19.25 -6.05
C ALA A 69 6.54 -17.94 -5.61
N GLY A 70 6.60 -17.64 -4.32
CA GLY A 70 6.07 -16.39 -3.77
C GLY A 70 5.56 -16.59 -2.34
N ASN A 71 5.75 -15.57 -1.50
CA ASN A 71 5.04 -15.43 -0.23
C ASN A 71 4.86 -13.94 0.11
N SER A 72 4.03 -13.62 1.10
CA SER A 72 3.71 -12.27 1.54
C SER A 72 4.98 -11.48 1.93
N GLY A 73 5.97 -12.15 2.52
CA GLY A 73 7.20 -11.53 2.99
C GLY A 73 8.13 -11.03 1.88
N GLN A 74 8.06 -11.60 0.67
CA GLN A 74 8.99 -11.26 -0.42
C GLN A 74 8.85 -9.81 -0.91
N ARG A 75 7.69 -9.18 -0.69
CA ARG A 75 7.40 -7.81 -1.13
C ARG A 75 7.21 -6.80 0.00
N LEU A 76 7.63 -7.15 1.22
CA LEU A 76 7.53 -6.27 2.40
C LEU A 76 8.03 -4.84 2.13
N LYS A 77 9.18 -4.67 1.45
CA LYS A 77 9.70 -3.33 1.11
C LYS A 77 8.76 -2.51 0.22
N THR A 78 8.09 -3.15 -0.75
CA THR A 78 7.13 -2.47 -1.61
C THR A 78 5.85 -2.12 -0.85
N THR A 79 5.43 -2.99 0.06
CA THR A 79 4.28 -2.76 0.95
C THR A 79 4.56 -1.60 1.90
N GLU A 80 5.75 -1.57 2.52
CA GLU A 80 6.22 -0.47 3.37
C GLU A 80 6.30 0.86 2.60
N PHE A 81 6.79 0.85 1.35
CA PHE A 81 6.85 2.05 0.51
C PHE A 81 5.46 2.66 0.29
N HIS A 82 4.45 1.83 0.00
CA HIS A 82 3.07 2.32 -0.15
C HIS A 82 2.50 2.81 1.18
N ALA A 83 2.82 2.14 2.29
CA ALA A 83 2.37 2.58 3.60
C ALA A 83 2.98 3.91 4.04
N GLN A 84 4.26 4.14 3.74
CA GLN A 84 4.92 5.44 3.95
C GLN A 84 4.30 6.55 3.09
N ALA A 85 3.76 6.21 1.92
CA ALA A 85 3.02 7.14 1.07
C ALA A 85 1.56 7.39 1.55
N GLY A 86 1.17 6.83 2.70
CA GLY A 86 -0.14 7.05 3.31
C GLY A 86 -1.23 6.10 2.83
N TYR A 87 -0.89 4.93 2.27
CA TYR A 87 -1.86 3.89 1.87
C TYR A 87 -1.89 2.76 2.90
N VAL A 88 -3.04 2.10 3.08
CA VAL A 88 -3.03 0.79 3.76
C VAL A 88 -2.49 -0.24 2.77
N ALA A 89 -1.31 -0.80 3.00
CA ALA A 89 -0.69 -1.72 2.07
C ALA A 89 -0.71 -3.15 2.63
N VAL A 90 -1.08 -4.12 1.80
CA VAL A 90 -1.18 -5.53 2.21
C VAL A 90 -0.44 -6.41 1.22
N SER A 91 0.45 -7.27 1.71
CA SER A 91 1.07 -8.33 0.90
C SER A 91 0.40 -9.67 1.22
N ILE A 92 0.01 -10.46 0.22
CA ILE A 92 -0.71 -11.73 0.45
C ILE A 92 0.05 -12.94 -0.08
N ASP A 93 -0.13 -14.07 0.59
CA ASP A 93 0.12 -15.40 0.04
C ASP A 93 -1.00 -15.79 -0.91
N TYR A 94 -0.63 -16.60 -1.91
CA TYR A 94 -1.56 -17.23 -2.83
C TYR A 94 -1.08 -18.66 -3.14
N ARG A 95 -1.94 -19.47 -3.76
CA ARG A 95 -1.58 -20.86 -4.08
C ARG A 95 -0.60 -20.88 -5.24
N LEU A 96 0.40 -21.75 -5.16
CA LEU A 96 1.36 -21.95 -6.23
C LEU A 96 0.86 -23.04 -7.20
N THR A 97 0.85 -22.77 -8.52
CA THR A 97 0.69 -23.72 -9.62
C THR A 97 1.47 -25.02 -9.51
N THR A 98 2.64 -25.05 -8.84
CA THR A 98 3.41 -26.28 -8.61
C THR A 98 2.66 -27.28 -7.75
N ASP A 99 1.87 -26.77 -6.80
CA ASP A 99 1.10 -27.58 -5.85
C ASP A 99 -0.39 -27.64 -6.21
N HIS A 100 -0.89 -26.67 -6.99
CA HIS A 100 -2.32 -26.52 -7.30
C HIS A 100 -2.57 -26.01 -8.73
N ARG A 101 -3.16 -26.84 -9.61
CA ARG A 101 -3.53 -26.41 -10.97
C ARG A 101 -4.78 -25.54 -11.00
N PHE A 102 -4.78 -24.55 -11.89
CA PHE A 102 -5.96 -23.78 -12.22
C PHE A 102 -6.87 -24.55 -13.19
N PRO A 103 -8.22 -24.57 -13.03
CA PRO A 103 -8.99 -24.18 -11.85
C PRO A 103 -9.37 -25.40 -10.98
N GLU A 104 -8.72 -25.59 -9.84
CA GLU A 104 -9.26 -26.49 -8.80
C GLU A 104 -10.32 -25.77 -7.95
N ASN A 105 -11.54 -26.29 -8.02
CA ASN A 105 -12.66 -26.04 -7.11
C ASN A 105 -13.19 -24.59 -7.02
N GLY A 106 -13.28 -23.86 -8.13
CA GLY A 106 -14.20 -22.72 -8.29
C GLY A 106 -13.96 -21.47 -7.43
N ARG A 107 -12.90 -21.42 -6.62
CA ARG A 107 -12.54 -20.26 -5.78
C ARG A 107 -11.27 -19.60 -6.30
N PRO A 108 -11.36 -18.44 -6.98
CA PRO A 108 -10.18 -17.76 -7.50
C PRO A 108 -9.47 -17.04 -6.34
N VAL A 109 -8.28 -17.51 -5.97
CA VAL A 109 -7.43 -16.85 -4.96
C VAL A 109 -6.00 -16.61 -5.48
N PHE A 110 -5.84 -16.69 -6.82
CA PHE A 110 -4.60 -16.74 -7.60
C PHE A 110 -3.78 -18.05 -7.50
N CYS A 111 -3.31 -18.49 -8.67
CA CYS A 111 -2.62 -19.74 -8.99
C CYS A 111 -1.22 -19.40 -9.51
#